data_AF-A0A8S2T9C1-F1
#
_entry.id   AF-A0A8S2T9C1-F1
#
_cell.length_a   1.000
_cell.length_b   1.000
_cell.length_c   1.000
_cell.angle_alpha   90.00
_cell.angle_beta   90.00
_cell.angle_gamma   90.00
#
_symmetry.space_group_name_H-M   'P 1'
#
loop_
_entity.id
_entity.type
_entity.pdbx_description
1 polymer ?
#
loop_
_entity_poly.entity_id
_entity_poly.type
_entity_poly.pdbx_seq_one_letter_code
_entity_poly.pdbx_strand_id
1 'polypeptide(L)' 'MLVLLIISLFYPFAFVVPKSLPYAEWAHYHMIWLHDSHTNQIDIQNMFNDYINNNIQFGIVNIDAGWTTDISTFVFDPK' A
#
# COMPACT_ATOMS: atom_id res chain seq x y z
N MET A 1 52.27 0.53 -12.85
CA MET A 1 51.51 -0.37 -11.94
C MET A 1 50.85 0.37 -10.79
N LEU A 2 51.53 1.28 -10.07
CA LEU A 2 50.97 1.98 -8.90
C LEU A 2 49.79 2.93 -9.23
N VAL A 3 49.83 3.60 -10.39
CA VAL A 3 48.78 4.56 -10.82
C VAL A 3 47.44 3.88 -11.15
N LEU A 4 47.47 2.65 -11.67
CA LEU A 4 46.27 1.85 -11.96
C LEU A 4 45.57 1.37 -10.67
N LEU A 5 46.33 1.11 -9.61
CA LEU A 5 45.80 0.67 -8.31
C LEU A 5 45.04 1.80 -7.59
N ILE A 6 45.48 3.05 -7.76
CA ILE A 6 44.83 4.23 -7.17
C ILE A 6 43.49 4.50 -7.87
N ILE A 7 43.40 4.36 -9.19
CA ILE A 7 42.15 4.57 -9.94
C ILE A 7 41.09 3.52 -9.57
N SER A 8 41.47 2.28 -9.31
CA SER A 8 40.55 1.22 -8.84
C SER A 8 40.07 1.39 -7.38
N LEU A 9 40.76 2.19 -6.56
CA LEU A 9 40.34 2.49 -5.19
C LEU A 9 39.32 3.63 -5.11
N PHE A 10 39.17 4.41 -6.19
CA PHE A 10 38.23 5.55 -6.27
C PHE A 10 37.01 5.31 -7.17
N TYR A 11 36.88 4.14 -7.79
CA TYR A 11 35.75 3.79 -8.66
C TYR A 11 35.28 2.36 -8.34
N PRO A 12 34.04 2.11 -7.88
CA PRO A 12 32.96 3.06 -7.64
C PRO A 12 32.22 2.85 -6.30
N PHE A 13 31.97 3.95 -5.58
CA PHE A 13 30.66 4.10 -4.96
C PHE A 13 29.67 4.28 -6.10
N ALA A 14 29.27 3.17 -6.73
CA ALA A 14 28.14 3.18 -7.63
C ALA A 14 26.93 3.44 -6.74
N PHE A 15 26.51 4.71 -6.66
CA PHE A 15 25.27 5.07 -6.02
C PHE A 15 24.16 4.30 -6.74
N VAL A 16 23.60 3.29 -6.08
CA VAL A 16 22.39 2.63 -6.55
C VAL A 16 21.28 3.67 -6.45
N VAL A 17 20.96 4.31 -7.56
CA VAL A 17 19.77 5.14 -7.66
C VAL A 17 18.60 4.17 -7.83
N PRO A 18 17.71 4.03 -6.81
CA PRO A 18 16.58 3.13 -6.95
C PRO A 18 15.70 3.63 -8.09
N LYS A 19 15.22 2.69 -8.92
CA LYS A 19 14.26 3.02 -9.97
C LYS A 19 12.96 3.48 -9.31
N SER A 20 12.43 4.61 -9.75
CA SER A 20 11.08 5.05 -9.35
C SER A 20 10.08 3.96 -9.67
N LEU A 21 9.22 3.66 -8.70
CA LEU A 21 8.01 2.88 -8.95
C LEU A 21 7.05 3.71 -9.82
N PRO A 22 6.12 3.06 -10.54
CA PRO A 22 5.04 3.77 -11.24
C PRO A 22 4.26 4.68 -10.29
N TYR A 23 3.85 5.86 -10.77
CA TYR A 23 3.02 6.77 -9.98
C TYR A 23 1.61 6.20 -9.83
N ALA A 24 1.21 5.97 -8.58
CA ALA A 24 -0.13 5.53 -8.22
C ALA A 24 -0.97 6.75 -7.84
N GLU A 25 -1.70 7.32 -8.82
CA GLU A 25 -2.57 8.48 -8.57
C GLU A 25 -3.63 8.18 -7.50
N TRP A 26 -4.19 6.97 -7.51
CA TRP A 26 -5.19 6.50 -6.53
C TRP A 26 -4.70 6.62 -5.08
N ALA A 27 -3.39 6.52 -4.84
CA ALA A 27 -2.81 6.58 -3.50
C ALA A 27 -2.74 7.98 -2.89
N HIS A 28 -3.04 9.01 -3.67
CA HIS A 28 -3.02 10.41 -3.23
C HIS A 28 -4.43 10.96 -2.92
N TYR A 29 -5.48 10.17 -3.17
CA TYR A 29 -6.83 10.48 -2.72
C TYR A 29 -7.03 10.09 -1.25
N HIS A 30 -8.16 10.52 -0.66
CA HIS A 30 -8.52 10.18 0.70
C HIS A 30 -8.50 8.65 0.93
N MET A 31 -7.81 8.23 1.99
CA MET A 31 -7.82 6.85 2.48
C MET A 31 -8.84 6.72 3.61
N ILE A 32 -9.73 5.76 3.47
CA ILE A 32 -10.71 5.39 4.48
C ILE A 32 -10.13 4.27 5.33
N TRP A 33 -10.16 4.43 6.64
CA TRP A 33 -9.81 3.38 7.58
C TRP A 33 -11.02 3.13 8.49
N LEU A 34 -11.62 1.96 8.34
CA LEU A 34 -12.74 1.55 9.18
C LEU A 34 -12.21 0.84 10.43
N HIS A 35 -12.97 0.93 11.51
CA HIS A 35 -12.69 0.14 12.70
C HIS A 35 -12.77 -1.35 12.38
N ASP A 36 -11.99 -2.18 13.08
CA ASP A 36 -11.86 -3.63 12.85
C ASP A 36 -13.19 -4.39 12.88
N SER A 37 -14.18 -3.87 13.61
CA SER A 37 -15.56 -4.40 13.63
C SER A 37 -16.36 -4.18 12.34
N HIS A 38 -15.81 -3.44 11.36
CA HIS A 38 -16.44 -3.11 10.08
C HIS A 38 -15.60 -3.57 8.88
N THR A 39 -15.17 -4.84 8.92
CA THR A 39 -14.24 -5.45 7.97
C THR A 39 -14.89 -6.51 7.06
N ASN A 40 -16.20 -6.74 7.19
CA ASN A 40 -16.95 -7.66 6.33
C ASN A 40 -17.45 -7.00 5.04
N GLN A 41 -17.91 -7.82 4.09
CA GLN A 41 -18.35 -7.34 2.77
C GLN A 41 -19.50 -6.33 2.83
N ILE A 42 -20.46 -6.50 3.74
CA ILE A 42 -21.65 -5.63 3.85
C ILE A 42 -21.21 -4.24 4.30
N ASP A 43 -20.34 -4.15 5.31
CA ASP A 43 -19.82 -2.88 5.80
C ASP A 43 -19.06 -2.12 4.70
N ILE A 44 -18.18 -2.81 3.97
CA ILE A 44 -17.42 -2.19 2.87
C ILE A 44 -18.36 -1.72 1.74
N GLN A 45 -19.38 -2.52 1.39
CA GLN A 45 -20.35 -2.15 0.36
C GLN A 45 -21.22 -0.96 0.77
N ASN A 46 -21.68 -0.92 2.02
CA ASN A 46 -22.45 0.21 2.55
C ASN A 46 -21.61 1.49 2.52
N MET A 47 -20.37 1.43 3.02
CA MET A 47 -19.44 2.56 2.96
C MET A 47 -19.22 3.03 1.52
N PHE A 48 -18.95 2.11 0.59
CA PHE A 48 -18.76 2.46 -0.82
C PHE A 48 -19.97 3.20 -1.38
N ASN A 49 -21.17 2.65 -1.17
CA ASN A 49 -22.42 3.25 -1.65
C ASN A 49 -22.64 4.64 -1.04
N ASP A 50 -22.39 4.82 0.25
CA ASP A 50 -22.58 6.11 0.92
C ASP A 50 -21.64 7.19 0.35
N TYR A 51 -20.37 6.86 0.11
CA TYR A 51 -19.43 7.81 -0.49
C TYR A 51 -19.84 8.20 -1.91
N ILE A 52 -20.21 7.21 -2.74
CA ILE A 52 -20.67 7.45 -4.11
C ILE A 52 -21.95 8.29 -4.11
N ASN A 53 -22.94 7.95 -3.29
CA ASN A 53 -24.22 8.65 -3.21
C ASN A 53 -24.08 10.11 -2.74
N ASN A 54 -23.03 10.41 -1.98
CA ASN A 54 -22.74 11.77 -1.51
C ASN A 54 -21.70 12.51 -2.38
N ASN A 55 -21.27 11.93 -3.51
CA ASN A 55 -20.24 12.48 -4.39
C ASN A 55 -18.90 12.75 -3.65
N ILE A 56 -18.55 11.90 -2.68
CA ILE A 56 -17.29 12.00 -1.94
C ILE A 56 -16.26 11.08 -2.61
N GLN A 57 -15.20 11.67 -3.15
CA GLN A 57 -14.11 10.93 -3.78
C GLN A 57 -13.15 10.34 -2.75
N PHE A 58 -12.75 9.08 -2.95
CA PHE A 58 -11.74 8.38 -2.16
C PHE A 58 -10.92 7.46 -3.07
N GLY A 59 -9.73 7.07 -2.61
CA GLY A 59 -8.82 6.21 -3.39
C GLY A 59 -8.70 4.79 -2.85
N ILE A 60 -8.70 4.65 -1.53
CA ILE A 60 -8.37 3.39 -0.85
C ILE A 60 -9.31 3.20 0.35
N VAL A 61 -9.72 1.96 0.57
CA VAL A 61 -10.22 1.50 1.87
C VAL A 61 -9.20 0.54 2.48
N ASN A 62 -8.82 0.80 3.73
CA ASN A 62 -8.05 -0.13 4.54
C ASN A 62 -9.03 -1.10 5.24
N ILE A 63 -8.80 -2.39 5.08
CA ILE A 63 -9.54 -3.45 5.77
C ILE A 63 -8.59 -4.04 6.83
N ASP A 64 -8.91 -3.80 8.10
CA ASP A 64 -8.10 -4.24 9.25
C ASP A 64 -8.23 -5.76 9.49
N ALA A 65 -7.44 -6.32 10.40
CA ALA A 65 -7.19 -7.76 10.54
C ALA A 65 -8.44 -8.67 10.64
N GLY A 66 -9.60 -8.14 11.06
CA GLY A 66 -10.88 -8.81 11.18
C GLY A 66 -11.44 -9.42 9.89
N TRP A 67 -10.88 -9.12 8.72
CA TRP A 67 -11.23 -9.83 7.47
C TRP A 67 -10.74 -11.28 7.42
N THR A 68 -9.79 -11.66 8.30
CA THR A 68 -9.16 -12.99 8.30
C THR A 68 -9.81 -13.95 9.30
N THR A 69 -9.72 -15.25 9.01
CA THR A 69 -10.18 -16.32 9.94
C THR A 69 -9.41 -16.36 11.26
N ASP A 70 -8.16 -15.92 11.25
CA ASP A 70 -7.28 -15.74 12.42
C ASP A 70 -6.13 -14.80 12.01
N ILE A 71 -5.45 -14.20 12.98
CA ILE A 71 -4.39 -13.21 12.75
C ILE A 71 -3.30 -13.81 11.85
N SER A 72 -3.02 -13.11 10.75
CA SER A 72 -1.96 -13.47 9.78
C SER A 72 -2.17 -14.79 9.02
N THR A 73 -3.39 -15.34 8.95
CA THR A 73 -3.65 -16.50 8.07
C THR A 73 -3.75 -16.11 6.60
N PHE A 74 -4.07 -14.86 6.30
CA PHE A 74 -4.39 -14.37 4.97
C PHE A 74 -5.53 -15.14 4.29
N VAL A 75 -6.42 -15.74 5.08
CA VAL A 75 -7.61 -16.46 4.62
C VAL A 75 -8.83 -15.66 5.02
N PHE A 76 -9.64 -15.25 4.03
CA PHE A 76 -10.90 -14.55 4.27
C PHE A 76 -11.82 -15.35 5.21
N ASP A 77 -12.34 -14.70 6.25
CA ASP A 77 -13.45 -15.27 7.02
C ASP A 77 -14.72 -15.23 6.15
N PRO A 78 -15.38 -16.38 5.90
CA PRO A 78 -16.62 -16.42 5.13
C PRO A 78 -17.86 -15.89 5.89
N LYS A 79 -17.72 -15.54 7.18
CA LYS A 79 -18.81 -15.02 8.01
C LYS A 79 -19.22 -13.60 7.64
#